data_AF-C0DAK2-F1
#
_entry.id   AF-C0DAK2-F1
#
_cell.length_a   1.000
_cell.length_b   1.000
_cell.length_c   1.000
_cell.angle_alpha   90.00
_cell.angle_beta   90.00
_cell.angle_gamma   90.00
#
_symmetry.space_group_name_H-M   'P 1'
#
loop_
_entity.id
_entity.type
_entity.pdbx_description
1 polymer ?
#
loop_
_entity_poly.entity_id
_entity_poly.type
_entity_poly.pdbx_seq_one_letter_code
_entity_poly.pdbx_strand_id
1 'polypeptide(L)'
;MNNNLYIKWETGYMNIYMDFFFPCSQQRFKKLLKVIALDWQHEDELKETLKIYFQNRIADLVELQKENGKKYFDFKQKAADTQRMIQSRKHPNGVSLSKEELKRARADLKEYTSSYKKALSDANSNLKFKNWFEKQLEFLKSI
;
A
#
# COMPACT_ATOMS: atom_id res chain seq x y z
N MET A 1 -4.85 14.74 9.94
CA MET A 1 -4.64 15.64 8.79
C MET A 1 -5.97 15.85 8.11
N ASN A 2 -6.25 17.05 7.61
CA ASN A 2 -7.50 17.31 6.92
C ASN A 2 -7.40 16.68 5.52
N ASN A 3 -8.02 15.52 5.33
CA ASN A 3 -7.92 14.75 4.08
C ASN A 3 -8.88 15.25 2.99
N ASN A 4 -9.40 16.46 3.18
CA ASN A 4 -10.37 17.10 2.30
C ASN A 4 -9.71 18.27 1.59
N LEU A 5 -9.86 18.32 0.27
CA LEU A 5 -9.47 19.44 -0.56
C LEU A 5 -10.72 20.25 -0.89
N TYR A 6 -10.83 21.44 -0.31
CA TYR A 6 -11.94 22.36 -0.53
C TYR A 6 -11.54 23.40 -1.58
N ILE A 7 -12.30 23.49 -2.67
CA ILE A 7 -12.05 24.39 -3.80
C ILE A 7 -13.28 25.26 -3.98
N LYS A 8 -13.13 26.58 -4.05
CA LYS A 8 -14.26 27.51 -4.20
C LYS A 8 -14.01 28.48 -5.36
N TRP A 9 -15.01 28.64 -6.22
CA TRP A 9 -14.98 29.64 -7.29
C TRP A 9 -16.28 30.46 -7.27
N GLU A 10 -16.40 31.46 -8.15
CA GLU A 10 -17.48 32.45 -8.10
C GLU A 10 -18.89 31.86 -8.03
N THR A 11 -19.13 30.73 -8.70
CA THR A 11 -20.46 30.14 -8.84
C THR A 11 -20.68 28.89 -7.98
N GLY A 12 -19.70 28.45 -7.20
CA GLY A 12 -19.85 27.23 -6.41
C GLY A 12 -18.59 26.78 -5.68
N TYR A 13 -18.67 25.58 -5.12
CA TYR A 13 -17.55 24.94 -4.43
C TYR A 13 -17.56 23.43 -4.66
N MET A 14 -16.41 22.81 -4.44
CA MET A 14 -16.21 21.37 -4.48
C MET A 14 -15.39 20.96 -3.26
N ASN A 15 -15.80 19.86 -2.62
CA ASN A 15 -15.01 19.23 -1.56
C ASN A 15 -14.62 17.82 -2.01
N ILE A 16 -13.33 17.53 -2.00
CA ILE A 16 -12.79 16.25 -2.45
C ILE A 16 -12.17 15.54 -1.26
N TYR A 17 -12.69 14.36 -0.95
CA TYR A 17 -12.06 13.49 0.01
C TYR A 17 -10.89 12.73 -0.66
N MET A 18 -9.66 13.14 -0.34
CA MET A 18 -8.44 12.75 -1.05
C MET A 18 -8.14 11.26 -0.96
N ASP A 19 -8.42 10.61 0.17
CA ASP A 19 -8.19 9.16 0.36
C ASP A 19 -9.04 8.31 -0.58
N PHE A 20 -10.24 8.79 -0.91
CA PHE A 20 -11.18 8.10 -1.80
C PHE A 20 -10.98 8.48 -3.25
N PHE A 21 -10.51 9.70 -3.50
CA PHE A 21 -10.28 10.18 -4.85
C PHE A 21 -8.97 9.64 -5.44
N PHE A 22 -7.92 9.49 -4.62
CA PHE A 22 -6.61 9.05 -5.08
C PHE A 22 -6.31 7.58 -4.74
N PRO A 23 -5.55 6.87 -5.59
CA PRO A 23 -5.02 7.31 -6.88
C PRO A 23 -6.12 7.39 -7.96
N CYS A 24 -5.95 8.30 -8.93
CA CYS A 24 -6.88 8.46 -10.05
C CYS A 24 -6.18 8.38 -11.41
N SER A 25 -6.94 8.36 -12.51
CA SER A 25 -6.32 8.40 -13.84
C SER A 25 -5.67 9.77 -14.10
N GLN A 26 -4.64 9.82 -14.95
CA GLN A 26 -3.98 11.08 -15.33
C GLN A 26 -4.98 12.11 -15.87
N GLN A 27 -5.99 11.66 -16.61
CA GLN A 27 -7.04 12.54 -17.14
C GLN A 27 -7.89 13.14 -16.01
N ARG A 28 -8.29 12.34 -15.01
CA ARG A 28 -9.02 12.84 -13.84
C ARG A 28 -8.16 13.81 -13.02
N PHE A 29 -6.87 13.52 -12.86
CA PHE A 29 -5.96 14.42 -12.17
C PHE A 29 -5.81 15.76 -12.90
N LYS A 30 -5.58 15.76 -14.22
CA LYS A 30 -5.54 17.00 -15.02
C LYS A 30 -6.85 17.78 -14.96
N LYS A 31 -8.01 17.10 -14.92
CA LYS A 31 -9.31 17.75 -14.71
C LYS A 31 -9.39 18.41 -13.34
N LEU A 32 -8.92 17.75 -12.28
CA LEU A 32 -8.85 18.33 -10.94
C LEU A 32 -8.00 19.62 -10.93
N LEU A 33 -6.82 19.62 -11.56
CA LEU A 33 -5.99 20.83 -11.62
C LEU A 33 -6.67 21.99 -12.34
N LYS A 34 -7.46 21.69 -13.39
CA LYS A 34 -8.29 22.72 -14.05
C LYS A 34 -9.37 23.29 -13.14
N VAL A 35 -9.95 22.47 -12.26
CA VAL A 35 -10.94 22.93 -11.28
C VAL A 35 -10.27 23.77 -10.19
N ILE A 36 -9.08 23.36 -9.72
CA ILE A 36 -8.27 24.15 -8.78
C ILE A 36 -7.95 25.52 -9.36
N ALA A 37 -7.60 25.62 -10.64
CA ALA A 37 -7.33 26.89 -11.31
C ALA A 37 -8.55 27.83 -11.41
N LEU A 38 -9.78 27.35 -11.15
CA LEU A 38 -10.96 28.22 -11.03
C LEU A 38 -10.93 29.01 -9.71
N ASP A 39 -10.26 28.48 -8.68
CA ASP A 39 -10.00 29.14 -7.40
C ASP A 39 -8.64 29.83 -7.47
N TRP A 40 -8.50 30.79 -8.39
CA TRP A 40 -7.22 31.45 -8.70
C TRP A 40 -6.57 32.14 -7.49
N GLN A 41 -7.36 32.51 -6.47
CA GLN A 41 -6.86 33.13 -5.24
C GLN A 41 -6.12 32.13 -4.34
N HIS A 42 -6.52 30.86 -4.35
CA HIS A 42 -5.97 29.81 -3.50
C HIS A 42 -5.29 28.69 -4.30
N GLU A 43 -5.11 28.86 -5.61
CA GLU A 43 -4.56 27.82 -6.50
C GLU A 43 -3.23 27.26 -5.98
N ASP A 44 -2.30 28.13 -5.57
CA ASP A 44 -0.99 27.72 -5.07
C ASP A 44 -1.08 26.99 -3.73
N GLU A 45 -1.96 27.44 -2.82
CA GLU A 45 -2.22 26.78 -1.53
C GLU A 45 -2.82 25.38 -1.74
N LEU A 46 -3.75 25.25 -2.68
CA LEU A 46 -4.39 23.98 -3.03
C LEU A 46 -3.40 23.01 -3.67
N LYS A 47 -2.52 23.50 -4.56
CA LYS A 47 -1.41 22.69 -5.12
C LYS A 47 -0.42 22.27 -4.05
N GLU A 48 -0.09 23.15 -3.11
CA GLU A 48 0.82 22.81 -2.00
C GLU A 48 0.19 21.77 -1.07
N THR A 49 -1.11 21.89 -0.78
CA THR A 49 -1.88 20.88 -0.03
C THR A 49 -1.79 19.51 -0.71
N LEU A 50 -1.93 19.45 -2.04
CA LEU A 50 -1.75 18.21 -2.80
C LEU A 50 -0.32 17.66 -2.70
N LYS A 51 0.70 18.51 -2.79
CA LYS A 51 2.11 18.09 -2.66
C LYS A 51 2.39 17.48 -1.29
N ILE A 52 1.96 18.16 -0.22
CA ILE A 52 2.11 17.68 1.16
C ILE A 52 1.38 16.34 1.33
N TYR A 53 0.14 16.24 0.84
CA TYR A 53 -0.62 14.99 0.89
C TYR A 53 0.12 13.86 0.16
N PHE A 54 0.61 14.09 -1.06
CA PHE A 54 1.36 13.06 -1.81
C PHE A 54 2.65 12.65 -1.11
N GLN A 55 3.41 13.60 -0.55
CA GLN A 55 4.61 13.30 0.22
C GLN A 55 4.33 12.42 1.44
N ASN A 56 3.27 12.73 2.20
CA ASN A 56 2.86 11.93 3.35
C ASN A 56 2.43 10.52 2.91
N ARG A 57 1.66 10.40 1.83
CA ARG A 57 1.25 9.09 1.29
C ARG A 57 2.43 8.27 0.77
N ILE A 58 3.44 8.90 0.17
CA ILE A 58 4.68 8.23 -0.23
C ILE A 58 5.40 7.69 1.00
N ALA A 59 5.53 8.49 2.06
CA ALA A 59 6.17 8.06 3.31
C ALA A 59 5.43 6.86 3.95
N ASP A 60 4.10 6.93 4.05
CA ASP A 60 3.26 5.83 4.55
C ASP A 60 3.50 4.54 3.75
N LEU A 61 3.53 4.65 2.42
CA LEU A 61 3.70 3.50 1.53
C LEU A 61 5.10 2.89 1.63
N VAL A 62 6.13 3.69 1.89
CA VAL A 62 7.50 3.20 2.16
C VAL A 62 7.55 2.40 3.46
N GLU A 63 6.90 2.86 4.52
CA GLU A 63 6.84 2.10 5.77
C GLU A 63 6.04 0.80 5.61
N LEU A 64 4.88 0.85 4.94
CA LEU A 64 4.11 -0.35 4.61
C LEU A 64 4.90 -1.35 3.76
N GLN A 65 5.77 -0.88 2.86
CA GLN A 65 6.64 -1.74 2.08
C GLN A 65 7.64 -2.48 2.98
N LYS A 66 8.26 -1.80 3.95
CA LYS A 66 9.16 -2.42 4.92
C LYS A 66 8.44 -3.46 5.76
N GLU A 67 7.24 -3.16 6.24
CA GLU A 67 6.43 -4.09 7.03
C GLU A 67 6.03 -5.33 6.22
N ASN A 68 5.56 -5.16 4.98
CA ASN A 68 5.20 -6.27 4.12
C ASN A 68 6.42 -7.11 3.73
N GLY A 69 7.58 -6.49 3.56
CA GLY A 69 8.86 -7.19 3.38
C GLY A 69 9.19 -8.10 4.55
N LYS A 70 9.12 -7.59 5.78
CA LYS A 70 9.33 -8.39 7.01
C LYS A 70 8.36 -9.57 7.07
N LYS A 71 7.06 -9.30 6.94
CA LYS A 71 6.00 -10.33 6.94
C LYS A 71 6.25 -11.40 5.87
N TYR A 72 6.65 -10.99 4.67
CA TYR A 72 6.96 -11.92 3.59
C TYR A 72 8.08 -12.89 3.96
N PHE A 73 9.22 -12.38 4.43
CA PHE A 73 10.36 -13.22 4.79
C PHE A 73 10.03 -14.12 5.98
N ASP A 74 9.38 -13.60 7.00
CA ASP A 74 9.00 -14.35 8.20
C ASP A 74 8.09 -15.54 7.86
N PHE A 75 7.00 -15.30 7.13
CA PHE A 75 6.06 -16.36 6.76
C PHE A 75 6.63 -17.32 5.72
N LYS A 76 7.50 -16.84 4.82
CA LYS A 76 8.18 -17.70 3.84
C LYS A 76 9.15 -18.65 4.53
N GLN A 77 9.90 -18.18 5.53
CA GLN A 77 10.78 -19.02 6.33
C GLN A 77 9.99 -20.07 7.13
N LYS A 78 8.93 -19.63 7.85
CA LYS A 78 8.02 -20.53 8.58
C LYS A 78 7.42 -21.60 7.67
N ALA A 79 6.98 -21.23 6.46
CA ALA A 79 6.46 -22.18 5.48
C ALA A 79 7.53 -23.19 5.05
N ALA A 80 8.76 -22.75 4.76
CA ALA A 80 9.85 -23.63 4.36
C ALA A 80 10.23 -24.63 5.47
N ASP A 81 10.34 -24.18 6.71
CA ASP A 81 10.68 -25.05 7.84
C ASP A 81 9.56 -26.04 8.16
N THR A 82 8.31 -25.58 8.11
CA THR A 82 7.13 -26.45 8.29
C THR A 82 7.05 -27.50 7.17
N GLN A 83 7.34 -27.11 5.93
CA GLN A 83 7.40 -28.03 4.79
C GLN A 83 8.46 -29.12 4.98
N ARG A 84 9.66 -28.74 5.45
CA ARG A 84 10.74 -29.70 5.75
C ARG A 84 10.33 -30.67 6.85
N MET A 85 9.69 -30.18 7.92
CA MET A 85 9.18 -30.99 9.03
C MET A 85 8.11 -31.99 8.58
N ILE A 86 7.19 -31.57 7.70
CA ILE A 86 6.18 -32.48 7.12
C ILE A 86 6.83 -33.56 6.25
N GLN A 87 7.84 -33.20 5.45
CA GLN A 87 8.56 -34.13 4.57
C GLN A 87 9.37 -35.16 5.36
N SER A 88 10.13 -34.70 6.36
CA SER A 88 10.94 -35.58 7.22
C SER A 88 10.09 -36.40 8.19
N ARG A 89 8.85 -35.96 8.46
CA ARG A 89 7.98 -36.44 9.54
C ARG A 89 8.64 -36.39 10.93
N LYS A 90 9.61 -35.50 11.10
CA LYS A 90 10.40 -35.35 12.31
C LYS A 90 10.51 -33.90 12.72
N HIS A 91 10.47 -33.68 14.02
CA HIS A 91 10.89 -32.44 14.65
C HIS A 91 12.37 -32.15 14.35
N PRO A 92 12.83 -30.89 14.51
CA PRO A 92 14.25 -30.53 14.34
C PRO A 92 15.21 -31.33 15.22
N ASN A 93 14.76 -31.79 16.39
CA ASN A 93 15.52 -32.65 17.30
C ASN A 93 15.53 -34.15 16.89
N GLY A 94 14.95 -34.51 15.74
CA GLY A 94 14.93 -35.87 15.21
C GLY A 94 13.78 -36.76 15.71
N VAL A 95 12.99 -36.30 16.68
CA VAL A 95 11.83 -37.05 17.20
C VAL A 95 10.72 -37.08 16.15
N SER A 96 10.04 -38.22 16.00
CA SER A 96 8.95 -38.37 15.03
C SER A 96 7.72 -37.55 15.43
N LEU A 97 7.02 -37.01 14.44
CA LEU A 97 5.75 -36.30 14.63
C LEU A 97 4.61 -37.30 14.84
N SER A 98 3.73 -36.98 15.79
CA SER A 98 2.43 -37.64 15.90
C SER A 98 1.50 -37.28 14.73
N LYS A 99 0.42 -38.05 14.56
CA LYS A 99 -0.58 -37.79 13.52
C LYS A 99 -1.26 -36.43 13.68
N GLU A 100 -1.56 -36.02 14.91
CA GLU A 100 -2.18 -34.73 15.20
C GLU A 100 -1.20 -33.57 14.95
N GLU A 101 0.08 -33.72 15.31
CA GLU A 101 1.10 -32.72 14.97
C GLU A 101 1.28 -32.58 13.46
N LEU A 102 1.27 -33.70 12.72
CA LEU A 102 1.37 -33.65 11.26
C LEU A 102 0.15 -32.97 10.61
N LYS A 103 -1.05 -33.18 11.17
CA LYS A 103 -2.28 -32.51 10.73
C LYS A 103 -2.20 -31.01 10.98
N ARG A 104 -1.77 -30.58 12.17
CA ARG A 104 -1.54 -29.16 12.49
C ARG A 104 -0.49 -28.52 11.60
N ALA A 105 0.65 -29.16 11.42
CA ALA A 105 1.72 -28.66 10.54
C ALA A 105 1.24 -28.40 9.11
N ARG A 106 0.38 -29.28 8.56
CA ARG A 106 -0.23 -29.07 7.24
C ARG A 106 -1.17 -27.87 7.20
N ALA A 107 -1.93 -27.63 8.27
CA ALA A 107 -2.78 -26.45 8.39
C ALA A 107 -1.93 -25.17 8.48
N ASP A 108 -0.90 -25.17 9.33
CA ASP A 108 0.04 -24.06 9.49
C ASP A 108 0.75 -23.74 8.18
N LEU A 109 1.23 -24.75 7.46
CA LEU A 109 1.85 -24.57 6.14
C LEU A 109 0.90 -23.85 5.16
N LYS A 110 -0.38 -24.23 5.14
CA LYS A 110 -1.39 -23.59 4.28
C LYS A 110 -1.55 -22.12 4.66
N GLU A 111 -1.64 -21.83 5.95
CA GLU A 111 -1.76 -20.46 6.46
C GLU A 111 -0.53 -19.63 6.13
N TYR A 112 0.68 -20.09 6.48
CA TYR A 112 1.93 -19.40 6.18
C TYR A 112 2.10 -19.15 4.68
N THR A 113 1.72 -20.12 3.85
CA THR A 113 1.73 -19.99 2.41
C THR A 113 0.81 -18.89 1.91
N SER A 114 -0.42 -18.83 2.42
CA SER A 114 -1.36 -17.76 2.10
C SER A 114 -0.83 -16.40 2.58
N SER A 115 -0.26 -16.35 3.78
CA SER A 115 0.21 -15.11 4.40
C SER A 115 1.38 -14.49 3.66
N TYR A 116 2.41 -15.26 3.27
CA TYR A 116 3.52 -14.68 2.50
C TYR A 116 3.08 -14.27 1.09
N LYS A 117 2.15 -15.02 0.45
CA LYS A 117 1.60 -14.64 -0.87
C LYS A 117 0.82 -13.33 -0.78
N LYS A 118 0.01 -13.17 0.26
CA LYS A 118 -0.71 -11.92 0.53
C LYS A 118 0.24 -10.76 0.77
N ALA A 119 1.25 -10.92 1.65
CA ALA A 119 2.26 -9.89 1.90
C ALA A 119 2.97 -9.43 0.62
N LEU A 120 3.29 -10.37 -0.29
CA LEU A 120 3.88 -10.04 -1.59
C LEU A 120 2.90 -9.27 -2.50
N SER A 121 1.63 -9.69 -2.56
CA SER A 121 0.59 -9.01 -3.33
C SER A 121 0.35 -7.57 -2.83
N ASP A 122 0.30 -7.39 -1.51
CA ASP A 122 0.13 -6.10 -0.86
C ASP A 122 1.34 -5.20 -1.12
N ALA A 123 2.57 -5.72 -1.02
CA ALA A 123 3.79 -4.99 -1.37
C ALA A 123 3.79 -4.51 -2.83
N ASN A 124 3.40 -5.37 -3.77
CA ASN A 124 3.33 -5.01 -5.19
C ASN A 124 2.26 -3.94 -5.48
N SER A 125 1.13 -4.01 -4.77
CA SER A 125 0.06 -3.01 -4.90
C SER A 125 0.50 -1.66 -4.32
N ASN A 126 1.14 -1.66 -3.16
CA ASN A 126 1.69 -0.47 -2.53
C ASN A 126 2.76 0.19 -3.40
N LEU A 127 3.63 -0.60 -4.05
CA LEU A 127 4.62 -0.08 -4.99
C LEU A 127 3.98 0.65 -6.17
N LYS A 128 2.90 0.10 -6.74
CA LYS A 128 2.15 0.76 -7.83
C LYS A 128 1.56 2.10 -7.37
N PHE A 129 0.99 2.15 -6.17
CA PHE A 129 0.46 3.38 -5.61
C PHE A 129 1.55 4.40 -5.33
N LYS A 130 2.68 3.98 -4.75
CA LYS A 130 3.82 4.86 -4.48
C LYS A 130 4.32 5.50 -5.77
N ASN A 131 4.56 4.69 -6.80
CA ASN A 131 5.01 5.17 -8.11
C ASN A 131 4.00 6.15 -8.74
N TRP A 132 2.69 5.93 -8.53
CA TRP A 132 1.67 6.87 -8.99
C TRP A 132 1.78 8.22 -8.28
N PHE A 133 1.91 8.23 -6.95
CA PHE A 133 2.06 9.46 -6.17
C PHE A 133 3.36 10.20 -6.51
N GLU A 134 4.48 9.49 -6.66
CA GLU A 134 5.76 10.08 -7.08
C GLU A 134 5.64 10.76 -8.45
N LYS A 135 5.04 10.07 -9.42
CA LYS A 135 4.81 10.63 -10.76
C LYS A 135 3.93 11.89 -10.73
N GLN A 136 2.87 11.92 -9.93
CA GLN A 136 2.02 13.11 -9.83
C GLN A 136 2.71 14.25 -9.07
N LEU A 137 3.52 13.94 -8.05
CA LEU A 137 4.31 14.92 -7.34
C LEU A 137 5.36 15.57 -8.25
N GLU A 138 6.03 14.79 -9.09
CA GLU A 138 6.94 15.31 -10.12
C GLU A 138 6.20 16.18 -11.14
N PHE A 139 5.02 15.72 -11.60
CA PHE A 139 4.19 16.51 -12.51
C PHE A 139 3.79 17.86 -11.89
N LEU A 140 3.38 17.89 -10.61
CA LEU A 140 3.06 19.12 -9.89
C LEU A 140 4.25 20.06 -9.67
N LYS A 141 5.49 19.56 -9.71
CA LYS A 141 6.71 20.37 -9.64
C LYS A 141 7.12 20.95 -11.00
N SER A 142 6.61 20.37 -12.09
CA SER A 142 6.94 20.76 -13.47
C SER A 142 6.01 21.81 -14.07
N ILE A 143 4.92 22.11 -13.38
CA ILE A 143 3.91 23.12 -13.73
C ILE A 143 3.92 24.23 -12.70
#